data_AF-A2XUC4-F1
#
_entry.id   AF-A2XUC4-F1
#
_cell.length_a   1.000
_cell.length_b   1.000
_cell.length_c   1.000
_cell.angle_alpha   90.00
_cell.angle_beta   90.00
_cell.angle_gamma   90.00
#
_symmetry.space_group_name_H-M   'P 1'
#
loop_
_entity.id
_entity.type
_entity.pdbx_description
1 polymer ?
#
loop_
_entity_poly.entity_id
_entity_poly.type
_entity_poly.pdbx_seq_one_letter_code
_entity_poly.pdbx_strand_id
1 'polypeptide(L)'
;MACSHLAAAAAAASPAAARSPAASSAATASAFARLSAMPRVASGGLAVRGQRGVAAVVAAAAGAAAATPVADFEDRRATEKQPIIVIDNYDSFTYNLCQYMGELGLNFEVYRNDELTIEDVKRKNPRGILISPGPGEPQDSGISLQTVLELGPTIPIFGVCMGLQCIGEAFGGKIIRAPSGVMHGKSSPVRYDEELGKALFNGLPNPFTAARYHSLVIEQETFPHDALEATAWTEDGLIMAARHKKYRHIQGVQFHPESIITPEGKRIILNFVRFIEELEKQRAGEKN
;
A
#
# COMPACT_ATOMS: atom_id res chain seq x y z
N MET A 1 2.02 -13.12 -77.26
CA MET A 1 2.01 -14.05 -76.11
C MET A 1 1.06 -13.45 -75.08
N ALA A 2 -0.27 -13.58 -75.17
CA ALA A 2 -1.11 -14.77 -74.96
C ALA A 2 -0.78 -15.45 -73.60
N CYS A 3 -1.66 -15.57 -72.60
CA CYS A 3 -3.11 -15.67 -72.62
C CYS A 3 -3.80 -14.95 -71.44
N SER A 4 -4.88 -14.28 -71.81
CA SER A 4 -6.06 -13.86 -71.03
C SER A 4 -6.98 -15.05 -70.72
N HIS A 5 -7.74 -15.00 -69.62
CA HIS A 5 -9.20 -15.28 -69.61
C HIS A 5 -9.87 -14.70 -68.34
N LEU A 6 -10.79 -13.74 -68.58
CA LEU A 6 -12.16 -13.55 -68.08
C LEU A 6 -12.55 -14.00 -66.64
N ALA A 7 -13.51 -13.45 -65.90
CA ALA A 7 -14.32 -12.21 -65.83
C ALA A 7 -15.63 -12.60 -65.06
N ALA A 8 -16.16 -11.65 -64.29
CA ALA A 8 -17.57 -11.47 -63.89
C ALA A 8 -18.20 -12.26 -62.70
N ALA A 9 -18.34 -11.53 -61.58
CA ALA A 9 -19.57 -11.18 -60.83
C ALA A 9 -20.77 -12.15 -60.73
N ALA A 10 -21.27 -12.34 -59.49
CA ALA A 10 -22.68 -12.05 -59.11
C ALA A 10 -22.90 -12.22 -57.59
N ALA A 11 -23.72 -11.33 -57.03
CA ALA A 11 -24.17 -11.28 -55.65
C ALA A 11 -25.34 -12.25 -55.37
N ALA A 12 -25.52 -12.67 -54.11
CA ALA A 12 -26.85 -12.90 -53.52
C ALA A 12 -26.76 -12.99 -51.99
N ALA A 13 -27.75 -12.39 -51.34
CA ALA A 13 -27.92 -12.21 -49.91
C ALA A 13 -28.52 -13.45 -49.20
N SER A 14 -28.40 -13.40 -47.87
CA SER A 14 -28.96 -14.24 -46.80
C SER A 14 -30.46 -14.57 -46.93
N PRO A 15 -30.99 -15.56 -46.18
CA PRO A 15 -31.69 -15.15 -44.95
C PRO A 15 -31.57 -16.11 -43.75
N ALA A 16 -31.90 -15.51 -42.60
CA ALA A 16 -31.97 -16.04 -41.25
C ALA A 16 -33.21 -16.90 -40.94
N ALA A 17 -33.10 -17.73 -39.89
CA ALA A 17 -34.17 -18.09 -38.92
C ALA A 17 -33.48 -18.76 -37.70
N ALA A 18 -33.46 -18.15 -36.50
CA ALA A 18 -34.51 -18.14 -35.45
C ALA A 18 -34.68 -19.50 -34.75
N ARG A 19 -34.87 -19.66 -33.43
CA ARG A 19 -34.88 -18.87 -32.18
C ARG A 19 -35.14 -19.89 -31.06
N SER A 20 -34.40 -19.84 -29.92
CA SER A 20 -34.83 -20.00 -28.50
C SER A 20 -35.65 -21.25 -28.04
N PRO A 21 -35.83 -21.57 -26.73
CA PRO A 21 -35.77 -20.70 -25.55
C PRO A 21 -35.11 -21.26 -24.27
N ALA A 22 -35.17 -20.39 -23.25
CA ALA A 22 -34.61 -20.44 -21.91
C ALA A 22 -35.18 -21.53 -20.98
N ALA A 23 -34.44 -21.80 -19.89
CA ALA A 23 -35.02 -22.14 -18.59
C ALA A 23 -34.11 -21.69 -17.44
N SER A 24 -34.75 -21.05 -16.46
CA SER A 24 -34.25 -20.62 -15.16
C SER A 24 -33.98 -21.78 -14.21
N SER A 25 -33.05 -21.61 -13.27
CA SER A 25 -33.28 -22.06 -11.89
C SER A 25 -32.56 -21.17 -10.89
N ALA A 26 -33.28 -20.82 -9.83
CA ALA A 26 -32.84 -20.08 -8.68
C ALA A 26 -32.53 -21.04 -7.52
N ALA A 27 -31.77 -20.51 -6.56
CA ALA A 27 -31.53 -20.98 -5.19
C ALA A 27 -30.61 -22.20 -5.04
N THR A 28 -29.51 -22.02 -4.30
CA THR A 28 -29.41 -22.53 -2.92
C THR A 28 -28.29 -21.77 -2.19
N ALA A 29 -28.64 -21.03 -1.15
CA ALA A 29 -27.71 -20.58 -0.12
C ALA A 29 -27.27 -21.81 0.68
N SER A 30 -25.96 -22.07 0.74
CA SER A 30 -25.41 -23.09 1.64
C SER A 30 -24.54 -22.44 2.70
N ALA A 31 -24.94 -22.70 3.94
CA ALA A 31 -24.34 -22.24 5.17
C ALA A 31 -22.92 -22.79 5.32
N PHE A 32 -21.94 -21.92 5.58
CA PHE A 32 -20.69 -22.37 6.18
C PHE A 32 -20.93 -22.64 7.67
N ALA A 33 -20.89 -23.93 7.98
CA ALA A 33 -21.00 -24.48 9.32
C ALA A 33 -19.93 -23.91 10.25
N ARG A 34 -20.35 -23.63 11.48
CA ARG A 34 -19.48 -23.35 12.62
C ARG A 34 -18.49 -24.52 12.81
N LEU A 35 -17.20 -24.23 12.69
CA LEU A 35 -16.16 -25.13 13.16
C LEU A 35 -16.11 -25.06 14.69
N SER A 36 -16.47 -26.19 15.30
CA SER A 36 -16.42 -26.46 16.72
C SER A 36 -15.00 -26.32 17.26
N ALA A 37 -14.86 -25.58 18.36
CA ALA A 37 -13.66 -25.53 19.16
C ALA A 37 -13.31 -26.92 19.71
N MET A 38 -12.08 -27.38 19.48
CA MET A 38 -11.52 -28.53 20.18
C MET A 38 -10.89 -28.08 21.52
N PRO A 39 -11.03 -28.88 22.60
CA PRO A 39 -10.56 -28.50 23.92
C PRO A 39 -9.03 -28.56 24.01
N ARG A 40 -8.43 -27.51 24.56
CA ARG A 40 -7.02 -27.52 24.96
C ARG A 40 -6.86 -28.36 26.22
N VAL A 41 -5.93 -29.31 26.16
CA VAL A 41 -5.46 -30.12 27.28
C VAL A 41 -4.76 -29.20 28.30
N ALA A 42 -5.21 -29.27 29.54
CA ALA A 42 -4.56 -28.65 30.68
C ALA A 42 -3.42 -29.54 31.17
N SER A 43 -2.23 -28.96 31.37
CA SER A 43 -1.17 -29.58 32.17
C SER A 43 -0.51 -28.55 33.06
N GLY A 44 -0.83 -28.64 34.36
CA GLY A 44 0.10 -28.57 35.47
C GLY A 44 0.90 -27.29 35.66
N GLY A 45 0.45 -26.45 36.59
CA GLY A 45 1.28 -25.41 37.18
C GLY A 45 2.36 -26.00 38.11
N LEU A 46 3.52 -25.35 38.12
CA LEU A 46 4.33 -25.19 39.33
C LEU A 46 4.68 -23.71 39.45
N ALA A 47 4.11 -23.08 40.48
CA ALA A 47 4.44 -21.73 40.89
C ALA A 47 5.77 -21.73 41.63
N VAL A 48 6.74 -20.93 41.17
CA VAL A 48 7.87 -20.49 41.98
C VAL A 48 7.81 -18.97 42.07
N ARG A 49 7.58 -18.52 43.30
CA ARG A 49 7.44 -17.14 43.73
C ARG A 49 8.83 -16.52 43.82
N GLY A 50 9.13 -15.54 42.98
CA GLY A 50 10.39 -14.79 43.00
C GLY A 50 10.14 -13.30 42.79
N GLN A 51 9.91 -12.57 43.89
CA GLN A 51 9.92 -11.12 43.89
C GLN A 51 11.36 -10.63 43.64
N ARG A 52 11.60 -9.95 42.52
CA ARG A 52 12.68 -8.95 42.39
C ARG A 52 12.21 -7.82 41.50
N GLY A 53 11.98 -6.67 42.12
CA GLY A 53 11.75 -5.41 41.43
C GLY A 53 13.01 -5.00 40.67
N VAL A 54 12.83 -4.54 39.44
CA VAL A 54 13.89 -3.94 38.64
C VAL A 54 13.62 -2.44 38.62
N ALA A 55 14.41 -1.70 39.40
CA ALA A 55 14.43 -0.25 39.38
C ALA A 55 15.11 0.23 38.10
N ALA A 56 14.51 1.22 37.44
CA ALA A 56 15.13 1.94 36.35
C ALA A 56 16.38 2.67 36.87
N VAL A 57 17.55 2.34 36.33
CA VAL A 57 18.81 3.01 36.63
C VAL A 57 18.92 4.22 35.70
N VAL A 58 18.66 5.41 36.24
CA VAL A 58 19.00 6.68 35.60
C VAL A 58 20.40 7.05 36.05
N ALA A 59 21.38 7.02 35.15
CA ALA A 59 22.72 7.53 35.40
C ALA A 59 22.73 9.06 35.20
N ALA A 60 22.90 9.79 36.30
CA ALA A 60 23.18 11.23 36.27
C ALA A 60 24.70 11.44 36.21
N ALA A 61 25.17 12.14 35.18
CA ALA A 61 26.51 12.74 35.17
C ALA A 61 26.34 14.25 35.35
N ALA A 62 26.83 14.76 36.48
CA ALA A 62 26.90 16.19 36.77
C ALA A 62 28.18 16.78 36.17
N GLY A 63 28.03 17.91 35.48
CA GLY A 63 29.13 18.76 35.02
C GLY A 63 28.57 20.13 34.65
N ALA A 64 28.63 21.07 35.59
CA ALA A 64 28.17 22.44 35.40
C ALA A 64 29.23 23.29 34.72
N ALA A 65 28.86 24.03 33.66
CA ALA A 65 29.47 25.32 33.33
C ALA A 65 28.58 26.14 32.38
N ALA A 66 28.33 27.39 32.80
CA ALA A 66 27.90 28.57 32.04
C ALA A 66 26.49 28.59 31.43
N ALA A 67 25.61 29.30 32.13
CA ALA A 67 24.29 29.71 31.68
C ALA A 67 24.33 30.68 30.50
N THR A 68 23.56 30.37 29.45
CA THR A 68 23.03 31.34 28.48
C THR A 68 21.54 30.97 28.30
N PRO A 69 20.58 31.92 28.31
CA PRO A 69 19.19 31.54 28.28
C PRO A 69 18.80 31.07 26.87
N VAL A 70 18.70 29.77 26.67
CA VAL A 70 17.97 29.18 25.53
C VAL A 70 16.49 29.26 25.88
N ALA A 71 15.92 30.45 25.70
CA ALA A 71 14.47 30.62 25.64
C ALA A 71 13.96 30.22 24.25
N ASP A 72 12.86 29.48 24.24
CA ASP A 72 11.92 29.30 23.13
C ASP A 72 12.34 28.50 21.87
N PHE A 73 12.81 27.26 22.08
CA PHE A 73 12.71 26.22 21.06
C PHE A 73 11.94 24.98 21.55
N GLU A 74 10.93 25.22 22.39
CA GLU A 74 9.87 24.22 22.53
C GLU A 74 9.05 24.21 21.23
N ASP A 75 9.28 23.14 20.48
CA ASP A 75 8.60 22.68 19.29
C ASP A 75 7.07 22.64 19.48
N ARG A 76 6.42 23.79 19.30
CA ARG A 76 4.96 23.93 19.22
C ARG A 76 4.41 23.73 17.80
N ARG A 77 5.14 23.02 16.90
CA ARG A 77 4.66 22.72 15.55
C ARG A 77 4.46 21.23 15.28
N ALA A 78 5.17 20.35 15.98
CA ALA A 78 4.93 18.90 15.88
C ALA A 78 3.60 18.45 16.53
N THR A 79 2.97 19.27 17.38
CA THR A 79 1.77 18.91 18.16
C THR A 79 0.42 19.28 17.54
N GLU A 80 0.36 19.97 16.38
CA GLU A 80 -0.93 20.45 15.83
C GLU A 80 -1.53 19.61 14.70
N LYS A 81 -0.73 18.82 13.96
CA LYS A 81 -1.26 18.02 12.85
C LYS A 81 -1.59 16.60 13.31
N GLN A 82 -2.76 16.11 12.91
CA GLN A 82 -3.17 14.71 13.08
C GLN A 82 -2.09 13.75 12.58
N PRO A 83 -1.94 12.56 13.18
CA PRO A 83 -0.87 11.65 12.81
C PRO A 83 -1.11 11.01 11.44
N ILE A 84 -0.03 10.59 10.79
CA ILE A 84 -0.08 9.53 9.79
C ILE A 84 0.00 8.19 10.53
N ILE A 85 -0.90 7.25 10.23
CA ILE A 85 -0.84 5.91 10.83
C ILE A 85 -0.04 4.99 9.93
N VAL A 86 1.02 4.39 10.48
CA VAL A 86 1.77 3.34 9.82
C VAL A 86 1.24 2.00 10.31
N ILE A 87 0.66 1.22 9.40
CA ILE A 87 0.28 -0.17 9.64
C ILE A 87 1.48 -1.04 9.28
N ASP A 88 2.15 -1.55 10.31
CA ASP A 88 3.32 -2.41 10.22
C ASP A 88 2.89 -3.87 10.05
N ASN A 89 3.21 -4.44 8.90
CA ASN A 89 2.96 -5.83 8.58
C ASN A 89 4.13 -6.76 8.92
N TYR A 90 4.82 -6.50 10.05
CA TYR A 90 5.92 -7.34 10.55
C TYR A 90 7.14 -7.40 9.64
N ASP A 91 7.49 -6.27 9.03
CA ASP A 91 8.67 -6.16 8.17
C ASP A 91 9.84 -5.45 8.86
N SER A 92 11.05 -5.96 8.64
CA SER A 92 12.28 -5.34 9.15
C SER A 92 12.55 -3.95 8.56
N PHE A 93 12.05 -3.68 7.36
CA PHE A 93 12.23 -2.40 6.65
C PHE A 93 11.24 -1.32 7.11
N THR A 94 10.19 -1.66 7.86
CA THR A 94 9.27 -0.66 8.42
C THR A 94 10.01 0.40 9.25
N TYR A 95 11.07 0.01 9.97
CA TYR A 95 11.90 0.95 10.71
C TYR A 95 12.53 2.03 9.81
N ASN A 96 12.99 1.66 8.61
CA ASN A 96 13.61 2.61 7.68
C ASN A 96 12.59 3.60 7.11
N LEU A 97 11.36 3.15 6.83
CA LEU A 97 10.24 4.05 6.47
C LEU A 97 9.99 5.05 7.60
N CYS A 98 9.88 4.56 8.84
CA CYS A 98 9.66 5.40 10.02
C CYS A 98 10.81 6.38 10.25
N GLN A 99 12.06 5.96 10.01
CA GLN A 99 13.22 6.83 10.09
C GLN A 99 13.10 7.97 9.07
N TYR A 100 12.75 7.68 7.81
CA TYR A 100 12.56 8.72 6.80
C TYR A 100 11.44 9.68 7.18
N MET A 101 10.34 9.16 7.72
CA MET A 101 9.24 9.99 8.22
C MET A 101 9.68 10.90 9.39
N GLY A 102 10.47 10.37 10.32
CA GLY A 102 11.02 11.12 11.45
C GLY A 102 12.01 12.21 11.02
N GLU A 103 12.92 11.90 10.09
CA GLU A 103 13.85 12.89 9.52
C GLU A 103 13.14 14.01 8.74
N LEU A 104 11.97 13.71 8.17
CA LEU A 104 11.09 14.70 7.53
C LEU A 104 10.23 15.49 8.55
N GLY A 105 10.35 15.21 9.85
CA GLY A 105 9.61 15.89 10.92
C GLY A 105 8.12 15.57 10.93
N LEU A 106 7.71 14.39 10.43
CA LEU A 106 6.30 14.01 10.38
C LEU A 106 5.81 13.53 11.74
N ASN A 107 4.58 13.89 12.10
CA ASN A 107 3.85 13.25 13.20
C ASN A 107 3.26 11.92 12.70
N PHE A 108 3.70 10.80 13.26
CA PHE A 108 3.19 9.48 12.90
C PHE A 108 3.14 8.53 14.09
N GLU A 109 2.23 7.58 14.02
CA GLU A 109 2.10 6.49 15.00
C GLU A 109 2.19 5.16 14.26
N VAL A 110 2.88 4.17 14.85
CA VAL A 110 3.11 2.85 14.25
C VAL A 110 2.34 1.82 15.05
N TYR A 111 1.60 0.96 14.33
CA TYR A 111 0.82 -0.13 14.92
C TYR A 111 1.01 -1.39 14.08
N ARG A 112 1.11 -2.54 14.74
CA ARG A 112 1.04 -3.82 14.01
C ARG A 112 -0.35 -4.00 13.41
N ASN A 113 -0.41 -4.75 12.32
CA ASN A 113 -1.64 -4.99 11.58
C ASN A 113 -2.76 -5.75 12.34
N ASP A 114 -2.45 -6.24 13.55
CA ASP A 114 -3.34 -6.94 14.46
C ASP A 114 -3.55 -6.22 15.81
N GLU A 115 -2.92 -5.05 16.01
CA GLU A 115 -3.03 -4.25 17.24
C GLU A 115 -4.21 -3.27 17.23
N LEU A 116 -4.78 -2.97 16.07
CA LEU A 116 -5.89 -2.03 15.90
C LEU A 116 -7.05 -2.66 15.13
N THR A 117 -8.26 -2.22 15.44
CA THR A 117 -9.43 -2.37 14.58
C THR A 117 -9.59 -1.18 13.64
N ILE A 118 -10.38 -1.32 12.58
CA ILE A 118 -10.72 -0.22 11.68
C ILE A 118 -11.39 0.93 12.45
N GLU A 119 -12.23 0.62 13.42
CA GLU A 119 -12.88 1.60 14.30
C GLU A 119 -11.87 2.37 15.16
N ASP A 120 -10.79 1.71 15.60
CA ASP A 120 -9.72 2.38 16.35
C ASP A 120 -8.99 3.38 15.46
N VAL A 121 -8.67 2.98 14.21
CA VAL A 121 -8.05 3.87 13.22
C VAL A 121 -8.96 5.07 12.93
N LYS A 122 -10.27 4.86 12.74
CA LYS A 122 -11.25 5.95 12.55
C LYS A 122 -11.21 6.94 13.72
N ARG A 123 -11.19 6.45 14.97
CA ARG A 123 -11.17 7.32 16.17
C ARG A 123 -9.88 8.12 16.32
N LYS A 124 -8.76 7.62 15.82
CA LYS A 124 -7.49 8.36 15.77
C LYS A 124 -7.51 9.53 14.79
N ASN A 125 -8.48 9.55 13.86
CA ASN A 125 -8.67 10.59 12.87
C ASN A 125 -7.37 10.96 12.12
N PRO A 126 -6.71 9.99 11.46
CA PRO A 126 -5.42 10.22 10.85
C PRO A 126 -5.55 11.00 9.55
N ARG A 127 -4.55 11.83 9.26
CA ARG A 127 -4.51 12.59 8.00
C ARG A 127 -4.04 11.75 6.80
N GLY A 128 -3.45 10.58 7.07
CA GLY A 128 -3.03 9.61 6.06
C GLY A 128 -2.68 8.27 6.70
N ILE A 129 -2.62 7.24 5.87
CA ILE A 129 -2.27 5.89 6.28
C ILE A 129 -1.15 5.39 5.36
N LEU A 130 -0.11 4.83 5.96
CA LEU A 130 0.97 4.12 5.27
C LEU A 130 0.85 2.63 5.60
N ILE A 131 0.69 1.79 4.58
CA ILE A 131 0.70 0.34 4.73
C ILE A 131 2.09 -0.16 4.35
N SER A 132 2.82 -0.70 5.33
CA SER A 132 4.22 -1.10 5.16
C SER A 132 4.34 -2.37 4.30
N PRO A 133 5.56 -2.72 3.86
CA PRO A 133 5.88 -4.06 3.40
C PRO A 133 5.61 -5.10 4.48
N GLY A 134 5.64 -6.38 4.10
CA GLY A 134 5.56 -7.52 5.00
C GLY A 134 5.79 -8.84 4.27
N PRO A 135 6.01 -9.94 5.02
CA PRO A 135 6.04 -11.28 4.47
C PRO A 135 4.61 -11.78 4.18
N GLY A 136 4.51 -12.85 3.39
CA GLY A 136 3.23 -13.53 3.15
C GLY A 136 2.43 -12.94 2.00
N GLU A 137 1.13 -13.22 2.02
CA GLU A 137 0.15 -12.74 1.04
C GLU A 137 -0.75 -11.65 1.69
N PRO A 138 -1.44 -10.79 0.92
CA PRO A 138 -2.30 -9.76 1.53
C PRO A 138 -3.39 -10.30 2.46
N GLN A 139 -3.82 -11.55 2.33
CA GLN A 139 -4.76 -12.17 3.26
C GLN A 139 -4.19 -12.34 4.67
N ASP A 140 -2.85 -12.37 4.80
CA ASP A 140 -2.14 -12.46 6.08
C ASP A 140 -1.89 -11.07 6.71
N SER A 141 -2.26 -9.97 6.02
CA SER A 141 -1.88 -8.60 6.37
C SER A 141 -2.78 -7.92 7.43
N GLY A 142 -3.51 -8.71 8.22
CA GLY A 142 -4.40 -8.21 9.28
C GLY A 142 -5.43 -7.20 8.74
N ILE A 143 -5.49 -6.01 9.35
CA ILE A 143 -6.43 -4.96 8.93
C ILE A 143 -6.06 -4.24 7.62
N SER A 144 -4.91 -4.52 7.00
CA SER A 144 -4.41 -3.72 5.87
C SER A 144 -5.34 -3.76 4.66
N LEU A 145 -5.85 -4.94 4.28
CA LEU A 145 -6.81 -5.08 3.18
C LEU A 145 -8.13 -4.35 3.46
N GLN A 146 -8.68 -4.52 4.68
CA GLN A 146 -9.89 -3.82 5.12
C GLN A 146 -9.69 -2.31 5.17
N THR A 147 -8.50 -1.84 5.55
CA THR A 147 -8.15 -0.42 5.57
C THR A 147 -8.27 0.20 4.19
N VAL A 148 -7.80 -0.48 3.13
CA VAL A 148 -7.95 0.01 1.76
C VAL A 148 -9.43 0.16 1.39
N LEU A 149 -10.25 -0.85 1.71
CA LEU A 149 -11.66 -0.88 1.34
C LEU A 149 -12.52 0.14 2.11
N GLU A 150 -12.34 0.21 3.43
CA GLU A 150 -13.21 0.99 4.31
C GLU A 150 -12.74 2.42 4.54
N LEU A 151 -11.41 2.63 4.61
CA LEU A 151 -10.83 3.94 4.93
C LEU A 151 -10.29 4.64 3.69
N GLY A 152 -9.87 3.89 2.67
CA GLY A 152 -9.38 4.43 1.41
C GLY A 152 -10.31 5.45 0.74
N PRO A 153 -11.66 5.31 0.78
CA PRO A 153 -12.55 6.33 0.21
C PRO A 153 -12.43 7.73 0.83
N THR A 154 -11.94 7.84 2.07
CA THR A 154 -11.96 9.10 2.85
C THR A 154 -10.57 9.58 3.28
N ILE A 155 -9.63 8.65 3.50
CA ILE A 155 -8.29 8.92 4.04
C ILE A 155 -7.22 8.57 2.97
N PRO A 156 -6.23 9.44 2.73
CA PRO A 156 -5.07 9.14 1.88
C PRO A 156 -4.34 7.86 2.30
N ILE A 157 -4.07 6.96 1.35
CA ILE A 157 -3.36 5.69 1.59
C ILE A 157 -2.13 5.61 0.69
N PHE A 158 -0.99 5.28 1.29
CA PHE A 158 0.23 4.90 0.58
C PHE A 158 0.67 3.48 0.95
N GLY A 159 0.61 2.56 -0.02
CA GLY A 159 1.03 1.17 0.16
C GLY A 159 2.42 0.91 -0.40
N VAL A 160 3.27 0.22 0.36
CA VAL A 160 4.62 -0.18 -0.08
C VAL A 160 4.74 -1.69 -0.14
N CYS A 161 5.21 -2.23 -1.26
CA CYS A 161 5.36 -3.66 -1.52
C CYS A 161 4.05 -4.43 -1.26
N MET A 162 3.93 -5.11 -0.12
CA MET A 162 2.67 -5.75 0.29
C MET A 162 1.52 -4.75 0.40
N GLY A 163 1.76 -3.50 0.79
CA GLY A 163 0.72 -2.47 0.80
C GLY A 163 0.12 -2.20 -0.59
N LEU A 164 0.92 -2.23 -1.66
CA LEU A 164 0.40 -2.15 -3.03
C LEU A 164 -0.37 -3.43 -3.40
N GLN A 165 0.07 -4.59 -2.94
CA GLN A 165 -0.63 -5.86 -3.17
C GLN A 165 -2.00 -5.87 -2.48
N CYS A 166 -2.11 -5.35 -1.25
CA CYS A 166 -3.40 -5.11 -0.59
C CYS A 166 -4.29 -4.19 -1.41
N ILE A 167 -3.74 -3.12 -2.02
CA ILE A 167 -4.51 -2.23 -2.90
C ILE A 167 -4.99 -2.98 -4.15
N GLY A 168 -4.12 -3.72 -4.82
CA GLY A 168 -4.48 -4.53 -5.99
C GLY A 168 -5.61 -5.52 -5.68
N GLU A 169 -5.46 -6.26 -4.59
CA GLU A 169 -6.41 -7.28 -4.18
C GLU A 169 -7.75 -6.69 -3.71
N ALA A 170 -7.74 -5.59 -2.95
CA ALA A 170 -8.95 -4.92 -2.50
C ALA A 170 -9.87 -4.55 -3.66
N PHE A 171 -9.31 -4.28 -4.84
CA PHE A 171 -10.07 -3.93 -6.04
C PHE A 171 -10.18 -5.09 -7.05
N GLY A 172 -9.88 -6.33 -6.64
CA GLY A 172 -10.15 -7.54 -7.42
C GLY A 172 -8.98 -8.05 -8.27
N GLY A 173 -7.80 -7.45 -8.16
CA GLY A 173 -6.59 -7.97 -8.78
C GLY A 173 -6.09 -9.23 -8.10
N LYS A 174 -5.55 -10.19 -8.87
CA LYS A 174 -4.91 -11.36 -8.28
C LYS A 174 -3.46 -11.08 -7.92
N ILE A 175 -3.03 -11.66 -6.81
CA ILE A 175 -1.63 -11.64 -6.39
C ILE A 175 -0.99 -12.97 -6.74
N ILE A 176 0.03 -12.92 -7.58
CA ILE A 176 0.72 -14.11 -8.10
C ILE A 176 2.21 -14.04 -7.78
N ARG A 177 2.89 -15.19 -7.89
CA ARG A 177 4.35 -15.22 -7.88
C ARG A 177 4.90 -14.38 -9.02
N ALA A 178 5.93 -13.58 -8.72
CA ALA A 178 6.59 -12.76 -9.73
C ALA A 178 7.07 -13.64 -10.91
N PRO A 179 6.68 -13.34 -12.16
CA PRO A 179 7.05 -14.15 -13.33
C PRO A 179 8.57 -14.29 -13.50
N SER A 180 9.31 -13.25 -13.09
CA SER A 180 10.77 -13.20 -13.09
C SER A 180 11.44 -14.00 -11.96
N GLY A 181 10.67 -14.69 -11.12
CA GLY A 181 11.13 -15.32 -9.89
C GLY A 181 11.33 -14.33 -8.72
N VAL A 182 11.83 -14.86 -7.60
CA VAL A 182 12.06 -14.08 -6.36
C VAL A 182 13.11 -13.00 -6.58
N MET A 183 12.81 -11.79 -6.12
CA MET A 183 13.65 -10.63 -6.31
C MET A 183 13.97 -10.05 -4.94
N HIS A 184 15.19 -10.30 -4.44
CA HIS A 184 15.64 -9.85 -3.13
C HIS A 184 16.96 -9.09 -3.26
N GLY A 185 16.99 -7.83 -2.85
CA GLY A 185 18.19 -6.99 -2.90
C GLY A 185 18.63 -6.60 -4.31
N LYS A 186 17.71 -6.62 -5.29
CA LYS A 186 18.02 -6.27 -6.69
C LYS A 186 17.57 -4.85 -6.99
N SER A 187 18.34 -4.13 -7.79
CA SER A 187 17.95 -2.85 -8.37
C SER A 187 17.30 -3.05 -9.75
N SER A 188 16.31 -2.25 -10.09
CA SER A 188 15.75 -2.21 -11.45
C SER A 188 15.46 -0.77 -11.88
N PRO A 189 15.64 -0.42 -13.17
CA PRO A 189 15.13 0.83 -13.70
C PRO A 189 13.61 0.78 -13.76
N VAL A 190 12.96 1.79 -13.19
CA VAL A 190 11.49 1.93 -13.16
C VAL A 190 11.12 3.18 -13.94
N ARG A 191 10.26 3.02 -14.95
CA ARG A 191 9.62 4.14 -15.65
C ARG A 191 8.29 4.46 -14.99
N TYR A 192 7.86 5.71 -15.09
CA TYR A 192 6.56 6.12 -14.59
C TYR A 192 5.86 7.07 -15.57
N ASP A 193 4.54 7.13 -15.44
CA ASP A 193 3.72 8.11 -16.16
C ASP A 193 3.79 9.47 -15.44
N GLU A 194 4.26 10.50 -16.13
CA GLU A 194 4.53 11.81 -15.53
C GLU A 194 3.28 12.55 -15.05
N GLU A 195 2.10 12.24 -15.61
CA GLU A 195 0.84 12.88 -15.25
C GLU A 195 0.08 12.07 -14.20
N LEU A 196 -0.07 10.76 -14.42
CA LEU A 196 -0.78 9.87 -13.50
C LEU A 196 0.04 9.63 -12.22
N GLY A 197 1.35 9.51 -12.34
CA GLY A 197 2.29 9.24 -11.25
C GLY A 197 2.83 10.48 -10.53
N LYS A 198 2.45 11.70 -10.97
CA LYS A 198 2.97 12.97 -10.45
C LYS A 198 2.94 13.06 -8.93
N ALA A 199 1.86 12.59 -8.29
CA ALA A 199 1.69 12.69 -6.85
C ALA A 199 2.78 11.98 -6.04
N LEU A 200 3.39 10.90 -6.56
CA LEU A 200 4.49 10.19 -5.89
C LEU A 200 5.85 10.47 -6.52
N PHE A 201 5.91 10.67 -7.85
CA PHE A 201 7.16 10.69 -8.59
C PHE A 201 7.63 12.07 -9.03
N ASN A 202 6.92 13.15 -8.66
CA ASN A 202 7.33 14.50 -9.00
C ASN A 202 8.79 14.80 -8.55
N GLY A 203 9.61 15.21 -9.52
CA GLY A 203 11.01 15.53 -9.32
C GLY A 203 11.98 14.34 -9.34
N LEU A 204 11.52 13.12 -9.66
CA LEU A 204 12.37 11.96 -9.88
C LEU A 204 12.81 11.86 -11.36
N PRO A 205 14.01 11.32 -11.66
CA PRO A 205 14.39 10.99 -13.03
C PRO A 205 13.46 9.88 -13.59
N ASN A 206 13.26 9.86 -14.91
CA ASN A 206 12.43 8.87 -15.58
C ASN A 206 13.22 8.20 -16.72
N PRO A 207 13.72 6.96 -16.55
CA PRO A 207 13.54 6.07 -15.39
C PRO A 207 14.38 6.47 -14.16
N PHE A 208 13.98 5.96 -12.99
CA PHE A 208 14.78 5.99 -11.76
C PHE A 208 15.18 4.58 -11.31
N THR A 209 16.18 4.47 -10.44
CA THR A 209 16.60 3.20 -9.84
C THR A 209 15.80 2.89 -8.59
N ALA A 210 15.19 1.69 -8.55
CA ALA A 210 14.41 1.23 -7.41
C ALA A 210 14.84 -0.17 -6.93
N ALA A 211 14.78 -0.37 -5.62
CA ALA A 211 15.10 -1.63 -4.95
C ALA A 211 13.90 -2.59 -4.90
N ARG A 212 14.16 -3.88 -5.14
CA ARG A 212 13.13 -4.92 -5.20
C ARG A 212 13.42 -6.05 -4.23
N TYR A 213 12.44 -6.34 -3.38
CA TYR A 213 12.48 -7.40 -2.36
C TYR A 213 11.27 -8.36 -2.40
N HIS A 214 10.44 -8.26 -3.44
CA HIS A 214 9.16 -8.96 -3.52
C HIS A 214 9.27 -10.33 -4.23
N SER A 215 8.44 -11.27 -3.77
CA SER A 215 8.21 -12.56 -4.42
C SER A 215 6.84 -12.69 -5.08
N LEU A 216 5.95 -11.74 -4.75
CA LEU A 216 4.59 -11.63 -5.24
C LEU A 216 4.39 -10.29 -5.95
N VAL A 217 3.44 -10.24 -6.87
CA VAL A 217 3.07 -9.07 -7.67
C VAL A 217 1.58 -9.11 -8.00
N ILE A 218 1.01 -7.96 -8.36
CA ILE A 218 -0.30 -7.93 -9.01
C ILE A 218 -0.16 -8.53 -10.41
N GLU A 219 -0.99 -9.51 -10.73
CA GLU A 219 -1.06 -10.14 -12.06
C GLU A 219 -1.51 -9.11 -13.10
N GLN A 220 -0.83 -9.06 -14.25
CA GLN A 220 -1.14 -8.08 -15.30
C GLN A 220 -2.49 -8.40 -15.96
N GLU A 221 -2.76 -9.68 -16.19
CA GLU A 221 -3.95 -10.18 -16.87
C GLU A 221 -5.25 -9.92 -16.09
N THR A 222 -5.14 -9.87 -14.75
CA THR A 222 -6.27 -9.59 -13.86
C THR A 222 -6.14 -8.24 -13.17
N PHE A 223 -5.27 -7.36 -13.67
CA PHE A 223 -5.15 -6.01 -13.11
C PHE A 223 -6.51 -5.30 -13.18
N PRO A 224 -7.02 -4.74 -12.07
CA PRO A 224 -8.39 -4.25 -11.99
C PRO A 224 -8.50 -2.87 -12.65
N HIS A 225 -8.52 -2.85 -13.98
CA HIS A 225 -8.52 -1.64 -14.80
C HIS A 225 -9.77 -0.77 -14.63
N ASP A 226 -10.85 -1.27 -14.06
CA ASP A 226 -12.05 -0.50 -13.73
C ASP A 226 -11.83 0.42 -12.50
N ALA A 227 -11.00 -0.02 -11.55
CA ALA A 227 -10.71 0.70 -10.31
C ALA A 227 -9.33 1.37 -10.28
N LEU A 228 -8.30 0.74 -10.85
CA LEU A 228 -6.90 1.16 -10.74
C LEU A 228 -6.29 1.59 -12.08
N GLU A 229 -5.26 2.43 -11.99
CA GLU A 229 -4.36 2.83 -13.07
C GLU A 229 -2.92 2.48 -12.66
N ALA A 230 -2.21 1.74 -13.50
CA ALA A 230 -0.76 1.56 -13.32
C ALA A 230 -0.06 2.89 -13.58
N THR A 231 0.83 3.30 -12.66
CA THR A 231 1.53 4.58 -12.71
C THR A 231 3.04 4.42 -12.89
N ALA A 232 3.58 3.22 -12.67
CA ALA A 232 4.98 2.89 -12.93
C ALA A 232 5.15 1.42 -13.31
N TRP A 233 6.17 1.12 -14.12
CA TRP A 233 6.49 -0.22 -14.60
C TRP A 233 7.98 -0.40 -14.93
N THR A 234 8.45 -1.65 -14.95
CA THR A 234 9.77 -2.01 -15.50
C THR A 234 9.69 -2.24 -17.02
N GLU A 235 10.84 -2.41 -17.69
CA GLU A 235 10.93 -2.66 -19.14
C GLU A 235 10.09 -3.87 -19.60
N ASP A 236 10.01 -4.92 -18.78
CA ASP A 236 9.22 -6.12 -19.03
C ASP A 236 7.72 -5.96 -18.71
N GLY A 237 7.27 -4.72 -18.44
CA GLY A 237 5.87 -4.39 -18.20
C GLY A 237 5.38 -4.72 -16.78
N LEU A 238 6.23 -5.23 -15.89
CA LEU A 238 5.81 -5.51 -14.51
C LEU A 238 5.40 -4.21 -13.80
N ILE A 239 4.21 -4.22 -13.23
CA ILE A 239 3.60 -3.09 -12.54
C ILE A 239 4.39 -2.79 -11.27
N MET A 240 4.92 -1.56 -11.20
CA MET A 240 5.75 -1.07 -10.11
C MET A 240 5.05 -0.01 -9.25
N ALA A 241 3.95 0.56 -9.74
CA ALA A 241 3.09 1.42 -8.95
C ALA A 241 1.69 1.48 -9.55
N ALA A 242 0.70 1.76 -8.71
CA ALA A 242 -0.65 2.02 -9.15
C ALA A 242 -1.35 3.04 -8.25
N ARG A 243 -2.43 3.63 -8.77
CA ARG A 243 -3.35 4.48 -8.02
C ARG A 243 -4.80 4.13 -8.34
N HIS A 244 -5.71 4.48 -7.43
CA HIS A 244 -7.14 4.35 -7.69
C HIS A 244 -7.67 5.50 -8.57
N LYS A 245 -8.57 5.20 -9.52
CA LYS A 245 -9.15 6.14 -10.49
C LYS A 245 -10.00 7.24 -9.84
N LYS A 246 -10.95 6.81 -9.00
CA LYS A 246 -11.87 7.69 -8.25
C LYS A 246 -11.17 8.34 -7.04
N TYR A 247 -10.69 7.53 -6.09
CA TYR A 247 -9.99 7.97 -4.89
C TYR A 247 -8.50 8.10 -5.18
N ARG A 248 -8.09 9.12 -5.94
CA ARG A 248 -6.70 9.28 -6.43
C ARG A 248 -5.64 9.35 -5.33
N HIS A 249 -6.07 9.53 -4.08
CA HIS A 249 -5.24 9.48 -2.89
C HIS A 249 -4.95 8.08 -2.34
N ILE A 250 -5.50 7.03 -2.94
CA ILE A 250 -5.07 5.66 -2.72
C ILE A 250 -4.01 5.33 -3.77
N GLN A 251 -2.77 5.18 -3.33
CA GLN A 251 -1.61 4.94 -4.21
C GLN A 251 -0.69 3.91 -3.57
N GLY A 252 0.12 3.22 -4.38
CA GLY A 252 1.14 2.33 -3.85
C GLY A 252 2.25 2.01 -4.85
N VAL A 253 3.34 1.48 -4.32
CA VAL A 253 4.55 1.09 -5.06
C VAL A 253 4.93 -0.36 -4.73
N GLN A 254 5.42 -1.10 -5.71
CA GLN A 254 5.85 -2.50 -5.56
C GLN A 254 7.29 -2.60 -5.03
N PHE A 255 8.11 -1.60 -5.35
CA PHE A 255 9.49 -1.48 -4.90
C PHE A 255 9.58 -0.86 -3.49
N HIS A 256 10.79 -0.84 -2.93
CA HIS A 256 11.04 -0.39 -1.56
C HIS A 256 11.73 0.98 -1.56
N PRO A 257 10.97 2.10 -1.40
CA PRO A 257 11.55 3.43 -1.27
C PRO A 257 12.45 3.57 -0.04
N GLU A 258 12.26 2.78 1.00
CA GLU A 258 13.06 2.81 2.23
C GLU A 258 14.42 2.11 2.13
N SER A 259 14.68 1.44 1.02
CA SER A 259 15.97 0.80 0.77
C SER A 259 17.01 1.82 0.35
N ILE A 260 18.24 1.65 0.85
CA ILE A 260 19.41 2.41 0.40
C ILE A 260 19.70 2.25 -1.10
N ILE A 261 19.18 1.19 -1.73
CA ILE A 261 19.30 0.92 -3.17
C ILE A 261 18.32 1.79 -3.98
N THR A 262 17.36 2.48 -3.34
CA THR A 262 16.44 3.44 -3.96
C THR A 262 16.84 4.87 -3.55
N PRO A 263 17.72 5.58 -4.29
CA PRO A 263 18.23 6.89 -3.87
C PRO A 263 17.12 7.93 -3.66
N GLU A 264 16.05 7.84 -4.44
CA GLU A 264 14.91 8.77 -4.42
C GLU A 264 13.86 8.44 -3.35
N GLY A 265 14.13 7.44 -2.51
CA GLY A 265 13.21 6.94 -1.49
C GLY A 265 12.56 8.00 -0.63
N LYS A 266 13.39 8.84 0.02
CA LYS A 266 12.93 9.95 0.86
C LYS A 266 12.06 10.96 0.10
N ARG A 267 12.36 11.20 -1.19
CA ARG A 267 11.58 12.11 -2.03
C ARG A 267 10.17 11.57 -2.28
N ILE A 268 10.03 10.27 -2.49
CA ILE A 268 8.72 9.61 -2.66
C ILE A 268 7.86 9.77 -1.40
N ILE A 269 8.44 9.53 -0.21
CA ILE A 269 7.73 9.74 1.06
C ILE A 269 7.33 11.20 1.24
N LEU A 270 8.23 12.14 0.93
CA LEU A 270 7.94 13.57 0.97
C LEU A 270 6.81 13.97 0.00
N ASN A 271 6.78 13.41 -1.20
CA ASN A 271 5.75 13.68 -2.20
C ASN A 271 4.37 13.19 -1.73
N PHE A 272 4.29 12.01 -1.10
CA PHE A 272 3.06 11.54 -0.47
C PHE A 272 2.54 12.52 0.60
N VAL A 273 3.41 13.03 1.47
CA VAL A 273 3.03 14.01 2.50
C VAL A 273 2.55 15.32 1.89
N ARG A 274 3.26 15.83 0.87
CA ARG A 274 2.86 17.05 0.16
C ARG A 274 1.49 16.90 -0.48
N PHE A 275 1.22 15.72 -1.03
CA PHE A 275 -0.08 15.41 -1.62
C PHE A 275 -1.20 15.41 -0.56
N ILE A 276 -0.96 14.88 0.65
CA ILE A 276 -1.90 15.03 1.78
C ILE A 276 -2.16 16.52 2.08
N GLU A 277 -1.12 17.33 2.17
CA GLU A 277 -1.24 18.77 2.46
C GLU A 277 -2.02 19.55 1.38
N GLU A 278 -1.88 19.14 0.12
CA GLU A 278 -2.65 19.71 -0.99
C GLU A 278 -4.14 19.38 -0.86
N LEU A 279 -4.49 18.14 -0.52
CA LEU A 279 -5.87 17.72 -0.29
C LEU A 279 -6.50 18.46 0.89
N GLU A 280 -5.76 18.66 1.98
CA GLU A 280 -6.22 19.43 3.14
C GLU A 280 -6.52 20.88 2.77
N LYS A 281 -5.64 21.52 1.98
CA LYS A 281 -5.84 22.89 1.49
C LYS A 281 -7.08 23.01 0.60
N GLN A 282 -7.30 22.03 -0.29
CA GLN A 282 -8.50 21.99 -1.14
C GLN A 282 -9.77 21.87 -0.30
N ARG A 283 -9.80 20.95 0.68
CA ARG A 283 -10.93 20.76 1.59
C ARG A 283 -11.19 21.97 2.49
N ALA A 284 -10.16 22.74 2.85
CA ALA A 284 -10.30 23.98 3.61
C ALA A 284 -10.81 25.13 2.75
N GLY A 285 -10.36 25.22 1.49
CA GLY A 285 -10.81 26.21 0.52
C GLY A 285 -12.27 26.04 0.09
N GLU A 286 -12.77 24.81 0.01
CA GLU A 286 -14.18 24.50 -0.28
C GLU A 286 -15.15 24.90 0.86
N LYS A 287 -14.64 25.14 2.07
CA LYS A 287 -15.45 25.47 3.25
C LYS A 287 -15.60 26.98 3.50
N ASN A 288 -14.86 27.81 2.76
CA ASN A 288 -14.90 29.27 2.84
C ASN A 288 -15.71 29.85 1.66
#